data_AF-A0A962CL60-F1
#
_entry.id   AF-A0A962CL60-F1
#
_cell.length_a   1.000
_cell.length_b   1.000
_cell.length_c   1.000
_cell.angle_alpha   90.00
_cell.angle_beta   90.00
_cell.angle_gamma   90.00
#
_symmetry.space_group_name_H-M   'P 1'
#
loop_
_entity.id
_entity.type
_entity.pdbx_description
1 polymer ?
#
loop_
_entity_poly.entity_id
_entity_poly.type
_entity_poly.pdbx_seq_one_letter_code
_entity_poly.pdbx_strand_id
1 'polypeptide(L)'
;MSRGIAFLTCLLPPTAFACGGALHIEVENSGVYALDYTRIAGQQPGLAGCPVAELALHNKSQAVPMRVVDDGDGRFGAGDRIEWLGQQLHGPQSWFDNYSTHNVYLLSASAGAQARIADRVPPTGAGAPAELQRTLH
;
A
#
# COMPACT_ATOMS: atom_id res chain seq x y z
N MET A 1 -23.55 -41.48 39.93
CA MET A 1 -23.13 -41.82 38.54
C MET A 1 -22.91 -40.51 37.81
N SER A 2 -21.65 -40.16 37.55
CA SER A 2 -21.20 -38.84 37.08
C SER A 2 -21.33 -38.75 35.55
N ARG A 3 -22.01 -37.72 35.04
CA ARG A 3 -22.14 -37.45 33.59
C ARG A 3 -21.01 -36.50 33.18
N GLY A 4 -20.02 -37.04 32.48
CA GLY A 4 -18.90 -36.28 31.93
C GLY A 4 -19.36 -35.38 30.78
N ILE A 5 -19.05 -34.09 30.89
CA ILE A 5 -19.19 -33.09 29.83
C ILE A 5 -17.98 -33.23 28.92
N ALA A 6 -18.20 -33.70 27.69
CA ALA A 6 -17.18 -33.69 26.65
C ALA A 6 -17.06 -32.26 26.08
N PHE A 7 -15.97 -31.57 26.41
CA PHE A 7 -15.59 -30.32 25.76
C PHE A 7 -15.13 -30.62 24.33
N LEU A 8 -15.95 -30.24 23.36
CA LEU A 8 -15.57 -30.24 21.95
C LEU A 8 -14.67 -29.02 21.71
N THR A 9 -13.35 -29.21 21.74
CA THR A 9 -12.38 -28.22 21.26
C THR A 9 -12.54 -28.09 19.74
N CYS A 10 -13.24 -27.07 19.29
CA CYS A 10 -13.17 -26.60 17.90
C CYS A 10 -11.73 -26.13 17.63
N LEU A 11 -10.93 -26.97 16.98
CA LEU A 11 -9.75 -26.49 16.24
C LEU A 11 -10.27 -25.65 15.08
N LEU A 12 -10.25 -24.32 15.23
CA LEU A 12 -10.41 -23.44 14.08
C LEU A 12 -9.18 -23.65 13.17
N PRO A 13 -9.37 -23.95 11.87
CA PRO A 13 -8.26 -23.94 10.94
C PRO A 13 -7.65 -22.54 10.91
N PRO A 14 -6.32 -22.40 10.84
CA PRO A 14 -5.73 -21.12 10.52
C PRO A 14 -6.30 -20.73 9.16
N THR A 15 -7.07 -19.66 9.12
CA THR A 15 -7.47 -19.02 7.88
C THR A 15 -6.19 -18.61 7.17
N ALA A 16 -5.69 -19.48 6.30
CA ALA A 16 -4.85 -19.07 5.19
C ALA A 16 -5.74 -18.19 4.32
N PHE A 17 -5.86 -16.91 4.70
CA PHE A 17 -6.47 -15.92 3.84
C PHE A 17 -5.58 -15.90 2.59
N ALA A 18 -6.11 -16.47 1.51
CA ALA A 18 -5.51 -16.26 0.21
C ALA A 18 -5.43 -14.75 0.01
N CYS A 19 -4.24 -14.24 -0.30
CA CYS A 19 -4.05 -12.83 -0.57
C CYS A 19 -5.02 -12.36 -1.62
N GLY A 20 -5.87 -11.41 -1.25
CA GLY A 20 -7.02 -11.12 -2.07
C GLY A 20 -7.79 -9.88 -1.65
N GLY A 21 -8.67 -9.47 -2.56
CA GLY A 21 -9.40 -8.23 -2.44
C GLY A 21 -8.63 -7.04 -2.99
N ALA A 22 -9.30 -5.91 -2.99
CA ALA A 22 -8.74 -4.64 -3.42
C ALA A 22 -9.34 -3.50 -2.59
N LEU A 23 -8.55 -2.45 -2.41
CA LEU A 23 -8.91 -1.24 -1.69
C LEU A 23 -8.83 -0.05 -2.66
N HIS A 24 -9.93 0.69 -2.77
CA HIS A 24 -9.95 1.97 -3.46
C HIS A 24 -9.43 3.06 -2.51
N ILE A 25 -8.47 3.84 -3.00
CA ILE A 25 -7.84 4.94 -2.27
C ILE A 25 -8.07 6.21 -3.08
N GLU A 26 -8.83 7.14 -2.53
CA GLU A 26 -9.14 8.42 -3.16
C GLU A 26 -8.15 9.48 -2.71
N VAL A 27 -7.62 10.25 -3.66
CA VAL A 27 -6.77 11.41 -3.41
C VAL A 27 -7.24 12.59 -4.23
N GLU A 28 -7.22 13.78 -3.64
CA GLU A 28 -7.67 15.01 -4.30
C GLU A 28 -6.51 15.84 -4.87
N ASN A 29 -5.38 15.83 -4.16
CA ASN A 29 -4.24 16.67 -4.45
C ASN A 29 -3.02 15.83 -4.85
N SER A 30 -2.07 16.46 -5.54
CA SER A 30 -0.78 15.82 -5.79
C SER A 30 0.09 15.89 -4.53
N GLY A 31 0.79 14.82 -4.19
CA GLY A 31 1.62 14.77 -2.99
C GLY A 31 2.20 13.40 -2.69
N VAL A 32 2.99 13.31 -1.61
CA VAL A 32 3.41 12.03 -1.03
C VAL A 32 2.32 11.58 -0.08
N TYR A 33 1.82 10.36 -0.29
CA TYR A 33 0.78 9.76 0.54
C TYR A 33 1.33 8.56 1.28
N ALA A 34 0.81 8.33 2.49
CA ALA A 34 1.10 7.16 3.29
C ALA A 34 -0.21 6.57 3.83
N LEU A 35 -0.30 5.24 3.87
CA LEU A 35 -1.43 4.53 4.45
C LEU A 35 -0.95 3.35 5.29
N ASP A 36 -1.27 3.38 6.58
CA ASP A 36 -0.84 2.36 7.53
C ASP A 36 -1.69 1.09 7.43
N TYR A 37 -1.09 -0.03 7.83
CA TYR A 37 -1.72 -1.36 7.88
C TYR A 37 -3.10 -1.33 8.54
N THR A 38 -3.22 -0.70 9.71
CA THR A 38 -4.49 -0.70 10.47
C THR A 38 -5.64 -0.12 9.64
N ARG A 39 -5.37 0.90 8.83
CA ARG A 39 -6.38 1.51 7.97
C ARG A 39 -6.71 0.66 6.75
N ILE A 40 -5.70 -0.01 6.18
CA ILE A 40 -5.87 -0.93 5.04
C ILE A 40 -6.63 -2.17 5.49
N ALA A 41 -6.15 -2.88 6.52
CA ALA A 41 -6.77 -4.10 7.03
C ALA A 41 -8.16 -3.86 7.61
N GLY A 42 -8.44 -2.67 8.15
CA GLY A 42 -9.78 -2.29 8.61
C GLY A 42 -10.81 -2.16 7.47
N GLN A 43 -10.37 -1.86 6.25
CA GLN A 43 -11.26 -1.70 5.08
C GLN A 43 -11.21 -2.91 4.14
N GLN A 44 -10.05 -3.55 4.03
CA GLN A 44 -9.83 -4.74 3.21
C GLN A 44 -8.99 -5.76 3.98
N PRO A 45 -9.62 -6.58 4.86
CA PRO A 45 -8.93 -7.59 5.65
C PRO A 45 -8.18 -8.63 4.83
N GLY A 46 -8.59 -8.87 3.58
CA GLY A 46 -7.95 -9.85 2.68
C GLY A 46 -6.52 -9.50 2.25
N LEU A 47 -6.07 -8.28 2.50
CA LEU A 47 -4.68 -7.85 2.27
C LEU A 47 -3.77 -8.08 3.48
N ALA A 48 -4.33 -8.43 4.65
CA ALA A 48 -3.54 -8.67 5.85
C ALA A 48 -2.71 -9.96 5.74
N GLY A 49 -1.42 -9.87 6.11
CA GLY A 49 -0.48 -11.00 6.04
C GLY A 49 0.00 -11.32 4.63
N CYS A 50 -0.29 -10.47 3.65
CA CYS A 50 0.15 -10.69 2.29
C CYS A 50 1.64 -10.49 2.09
N PRO A 51 2.29 -11.25 1.20
CA PRO A 51 3.67 -10.96 0.86
C PRO A 51 3.79 -9.53 0.38
N VAL A 52 4.69 -8.76 0.99
CA VAL A 52 4.93 -7.36 0.63
C VAL A 52 5.29 -7.25 -0.86
N ALA A 53 5.97 -8.24 -1.41
CA ALA A 53 6.32 -8.34 -2.83
C ALA A 53 5.10 -8.44 -3.76
N GLU A 54 3.96 -8.94 -3.29
CA GLU A 54 2.74 -9.13 -4.09
C GLU A 54 1.79 -7.93 -4.05
N LEU A 55 2.00 -6.99 -3.12
CA LEU A 55 1.18 -5.79 -3.06
C LEU A 55 1.37 -4.95 -4.33
N ALA A 56 0.28 -4.53 -4.93
CA ALA A 56 0.25 -3.80 -6.19
C ALA A 56 -0.60 -2.55 -6.05
N LEU A 57 -0.13 -1.43 -6.59
CA LEU A 57 -0.89 -0.19 -6.67
C LEU A 57 -1.10 0.15 -8.14
N HIS A 58 -2.35 0.41 -8.52
CA HIS A 58 -2.70 0.83 -9.87
C HIS A 58 -3.47 2.14 -9.83
N ASN A 59 -3.22 3.00 -10.82
CA ASN A 59 -4.11 4.10 -11.15
C ASN A 59 -4.68 3.81 -12.54
N LYS A 60 -6.00 3.63 -12.63
CA LYS A 60 -6.64 3.10 -13.85
C LYS A 60 -6.00 1.75 -14.23
N SER A 61 -5.44 1.63 -15.43
CA SER A 61 -4.72 0.43 -15.91
C SER A 61 -3.20 0.51 -15.77
N GLN A 62 -2.67 1.57 -15.13
CA GLN A 62 -1.23 1.82 -15.04
C GLN A 62 -0.72 1.42 -13.65
N ALA A 63 0.37 0.66 -13.61
CA ALA A 63 1.07 0.35 -12.38
C ALA A 63 1.72 1.61 -11.80
N VAL A 64 1.49 1.85 -10.50
CA VAL A 64 2.02 2.98 -9.77
C VAL A 64 3.13 2.47 -8.84
N PRO A 65 4.36 2.97 -8.96
CA PRO A 65 5.42 2.64 -8.02
C PRO A 65 5.03 3.05 -6.59
N MET A 66 5.15 2.11 -5.67
CA MET A 66 5.01 2.38 -4.23
C MET A 66 6.20 1.83 -3.45
N ARG A 67 6.43 2.39 -2.27
CA ARG A 67 7.28 1.81 -1.24
C ARG A 67 6.38 1.12 -0.22
N VAL A 68 6.81 -0.03 0.26
CA VAL A 68 6.24 -0.61 1.48
C VAL A 68 7.32 -0.48 2.54
N VAL A 69 6.98 0.18 3.65
CA VAL A 69 7.83 0.28 4.82
C VAL A 69 7.41 -0.87 5.71
N ASP A 70 8.17 -1.96 5.66
CA ASP A 70 8.00 -3.17 6.46
C ASP A 70 9.04 -3.23 7.59
N ASP A 71 8.79 -4.07 8.59
CA ASP A 71 9.74 -4.36 9.67
C ASP A 71 10.80 -5.42 9.28
N GLY A 72 10.77 -5.88 8.03
CA GLY A 72 11.68 -6.86 7.46
C GLY A 72 11.18 -8.30 7.47
N ASP A 73 9.96 -8.59 7.94
CA ASP A 73 9.38 -9.94 7.91
C ASP A 73 8.85 -10.36 6.51
N GLY A 74 8.78 -9.41 5.57
CA GLY A 74 8.31 -9.59 4.20
C GLY A 74 6.80 -9.80 4.06
N ARG A 75 6.02 -9.56 5.12
CA ARG A 75 4.57 -9.73 5.20
C ARG A 75 3.93 -8.40 5.57
N PHE A 76 2.79 -8.10 4.97
CA PHE A 76 2.07 -6.88 5.26
C PHE A 76 1.29 -7.02 6.57
N GLY A 77 1.86 -6.47 7.64
CA GLY A 77 1.42 -6.66 9.01
C GLY A 77 1.36 -5.37 9.83
N ALA A 78 1.08 -5.52 11.12
CA ALA A 78 0.90 -4.40 12.03
C ALA A 78 2.21 -3.61 12.20
N GLY A 79 2.15 -2.30 11.95
CA GLY A 79 3.32 -1.40 11.96
C GLY A 79 3.77 -1.00 10.55
N ASP A 80 3.36 -1.76 9.54
CA ASP A 80 3.69 -1.46 8.16
C ASP A 80 2.86 -0.32 7.59
N ARG A 81 3.40 0.30 6.55
CA ARG A 81 2.65 1.26 5.73
C ARG A 81 3.10 1.22 4.28
N ILE A 82 2.21 1.63 3.39
CA ILE A 82 2.56 1.90 2.00
C ILE A 82 2.76 3.40 1.80
N GLU A 83 3.68 3.76 0.93
CA GLU A 83 3.98 5.15 0.55
C GLU A 83 4.03 5.28 -0.97
N TRP A 84 3.42 6.32 -1.53
CA TRP A 84 3.44 6.56 -2.99
C TRP A 84 3.33 8.04 -3.33
N LEU A 85 3.64 8.37 -4.58
CA LEU A 85 3.40 9.70 -5.15
C LEU A 85 2.00 9.71 -5.76
N GLY A 86 1.06 10.34 -5.06
CA GLY A 86 -0.28 10.58 -5.55
C GLY A 86 -0.30 11.79 -6.49
N GLN A 87 -1.10 11.68 -7.53
CA GLN A 87 -1.38 12.73 -8.50
C GLN A 87 -2.86 13.12 -8.42
N GLN A 88 -3.12 14.42 -8.44
CA GLN A 88 -4.45 14.97 -8.68
C GLN A 88 -5.03 14.44 -10.00
N LEU A 89 -6.36 14.32 -10.07
CA LEU A 89 -7.04 13.94 -11.29
C LEU A 89 -6.95 15.08 -12.32
N HIS A 90 -6.33 14.82 -13.45
CA HIS A 90 -6.30 15.73 -14.59
C HIS A 90 -7.42 15.38 -15.57
N GLY A 91 -8.11 16.41 -16.07
CA GLY A 91 -9.14 16.25 -17.08
C GLY A 91 -8.52 15.97 -18.46
N PRO A 92 -9.29 15.41 -19.41
CA PRO A 92 -8.79 15.08 -20.75
C PRO A 92 -8.36 16.31 -21.57
N GLN A 93 -8.81 17.52 -21.21
CA GLN A 93 -8.53 18.77 -21.93
C GLN A 93 -8.15 19.95 -21.02
N SER A 94 -8.03 19.73 -19.71
CA SER A 94 -7.78 20.79 -18.73
C SER A 94 -6.94 20.27 -17.57
N TRP A 95 -6.29 21.18 -16.85
CA TRP A 95 -5.50 20.84 -15.67
C TRP A 95 -6.34 20.16 -14.58
N PHE A 96 -7.66 20.40 -14.56
CA PHE A 96 -8.62 19.81 -13.63
C PHE A 96 -9.68 19.01 -14.38
N ASP A 97 -10.18 17.95 -13.77
CA ASP A 97 -11.39 17.26 -14.23
C ASP A 97 -12.64 17.99 -13.66
N ASN A 98 -13.58 18.34 -14.54
CA ASN A 98 -14.76 19.14 -14.17
C ASN A 98 -15.86 18.32 -13.47
N TYR A 99 -15.73 16.99 -13.43
CA TYR A 99 -16.76 16.08 -12.92
C TYR A 99 -16.33 15.34 -11.66
N SER A 100 -15.03 15.13 -11.46
CA SER A 100 -14.48 14.56 -10.22
C SER A 100 -13.21 15.28 -9.82
N THR A 101 -13.07 15.60 -8.53
CA THR A 101 -11.81 16.08 -7.95
C THR A 101 -10.94 14.94 -7.43
N HIS A 102 -11.48 13.72 -7.33
CA HIS A 102 -10.80 12.58 -6.74
C HIS A 102 -10.19 11.67 -7.80
N ASN A 103 -8.87 11.48 -7.71
CA ASN A 103 -8.17 10.42 -8.41
C ASN A 103 -8.19 9.14 -7.56
N VAL A 104 -8.43 7.99 -8.20
CA VAL A 104 -8.62 6.71 -7.49
C VAL A 104 -7.46 5.76 -7.78
N TYR A 105 -6.87 5.25 -6.72
CA TYR A 105 -5.84 4.22 -6.76
C TYR A 105 -6.44 2.91 -6.25
N LEU A 106 -6.03 1.80 -6.85
CA LEU A 106 -6.45 0.46 -6.46
C LEU A 106 -5.25 -0.27 -5.87
N LEU A 107 -5.29 -0.50 -4.56
CA LEU A 107 -4.35 -1.36 -3.86
C LEU A 107 -4.89 -2.79 -3.87
N SER A 108 -4.10 -3.77 -4.31
CA SER A 108 -4.47 -5.18 -4.31
C SER A 108 -3.25 -6.08 -4.08
N ALA A 109 -3.46 -7.39 -4.01
CA ALA A 109 -2.39 -8.38 -4.09
C ALA A 109 -2.45 -9.06 -5.46
N SER A 110 -1.30 -9.13 -6.15
CA SER A 110 -1.17 -9.87 -7.39
C SER A 110 0.21 -10.53 -7.51
N ALA A 111 0.24 -11.71 -8.12
CA ALA A 111 1.50 -12.41 -8.37
C ALA A 111 2.34 -11.68 -9.42
N GLY A 112 3.66 -11.78 -9.30
CA GLY A 112 4.62 -11.22 -10.26
C GLY A 112 5.35 -9.98 -9.75
N ALA A 113 6.21 -9.43 -10.60
CA ALA A 113 7.00 -8.26 -10.26
C ALA A 113 6.13 -7.00 -10.23
N GLN A 114 6.12 -6.32 -9.08
CA GLN A 114 5.32 -5.13 -8.86
C GLN A 114 6.17 -3.86 -9.01
N ALA A 115 5.53 -2.75 -9.40
CA ALA A 115 6.20 -1.45 -9.45
C ALA A 115 6.61 -1.00 -8.04
N ARG A 116 7.86 -0.60 -7.88
CA ARG A 116 8.44 -0.19 -6.59
C ARG A 116 9.22 1.11 -6.71
N ILE A 117 9.17 1.93 -5.67
CA ILE A 117 10.07 3.07 -5.50
C ILE A 117 11.43 2.50 -5.06
N ALA A 118 12.48 2.79 -5.83
CA ALA A 118 13.84 2.38 -5.51
C ALA A 118 14.65 3.59 -5.05
N ASP A 119 15.39 3.43 -3.96
CA ASP A 119 16.39 4.42 -3.56
C ASP A 119 17.55 4.39 -4.55
N ARG A 120 17.89 5.56 -5.09
CA ARG A 120 19.02 5.69 -5.99
C ARG A 120 20.26 5.97 -5.17
N VAL A 121 21.22 5.05 -5.22
CA VAL A 121 22.57 5.32 -4.72
C VAL A 121 23.20 6.41 -5.60
N PRO A 122 23.70 7.51 -5.02
CA PRO A 122 24.39 8.52 -5.81
C PRO A 122 25.62 7.89 -6.50
N PRO A 123 25.92 8.27 -7.76
CA PRO A 123 27.07 7.71 -8.45
C PRO A 123 28.36 8.01 -7.67
N THR A 124 29.28 7.06 -7.67
CA THR A 124 30.58 7.20 -6.99
C THR A 124 31.33 8.38 -7.61
N GLY A 125 31.64 9.40 -6.81
CA GLY A 125 32.24 10.66 -7.30
C GLY A 125 31.24 11.77 -7.64
N ALA A 126 29.94 11.58 -7.41
CA ALA A 126 29.03 12.71 -7.23
C ALA A 126 29.60 13.60 -6.12
N GLY A 127 29.71 14.89 -6.37
CA GLY A 127 30.22 15.86 -5.41
C GLY A 127 29.41 15.89 -4.10
N ALA A 128 29.76 16.82 -3.21
CA ALA A 128 29.04 17.00 -1.95
C ALA A 128 27.51 17.01 -2.16
N PRO A 129 26.73 16.41 -1.22
CA PRO A 129 25.27 16.40 -1.34
C PRO A 129 24.74 17.82 -1.54
N ALA A 130 23.68 17.94 -2.34
CA ALA A 130 23.05 19.23 -2.57
C ALA A 130 22.64 19.84 -1.23
N GLU A 131 23.12 21.05 -0.95
CA GLU A 131 22.76 21.79 0.24
C GLU A 131 21.28 22.21 0.15
N LEU A 132 20.55 22.10 1.26
CA LEU A 132 19.16 22.56 1.34
C LEU A 132 19.12 24.06 1.02
N GLN A 133 18.67 24.42 -0.17
CA GLN A 133 18.76 25.80 -0.64
C GLN A 133 17.79 26.75 0.07
N ARG A 134 16.69 26.22 0.65
CA ARG A 134 15.70 27.04 1.34
C ARG A 134 14.87 26.23 2.33
N THR A 135 14.70 26.77 3.53
CA THR A 135 13.67 26.37 4.49
C THR A 135 12.55 27.40 4.42
N LEU A 136 11.34 26.98 4.09
CA LEU A 136 10.16 27.84 4.14
C LEU A 136 9.60 27.80 5.57
N HIS A 137 9.37 28.99 6.15
CA HIS A 137 8.74 29.20 7.45
C HIS A 137 7.30 29.69 7.26
#